data_AF-A0A821CBM5-F1
#
_entry.id   AF-A0A821CBM5-F1
#
_cell.length_a   1.000
_cell.length_b   1.000
_cell.length_c   1.000
_cell.angle_alpha   90.00
_cell.angle_beta   90.00
_cell.angle_gamma   90.00
#
_symmetry.space_group_name_H-M   'P 1'
#
loop_
_entity.id
_entity.type
_entity.pdbx_description
1 polymer ?
#
loop_
_entity_poly.entity_id
_entity_poly.type
_entity_poly.pdbx_seq_one_letter_code
_entity_poly.pdbx_strand_id
1 'polypeptide(L)'
;MYIGHHSHILYFVDFSLTKQYHDFVIYVHRNFVYGKSLTDTAQYASLHTYQGSLPWQGLKAKIKQQKYEKIVELEQTISIEELCSDLLLQIITINLYVKSLTFDEQSDYDHIKRQLRTIIVVNNGK
;
A
#
# COMPACT_ATOMS: atom_id res chain seq x y z
N MET A 1 2.73 -30.86 -8.48
CA MET A 1 2.79 -29.71 -7.56
C MET A 1 1.58 -29.81 -6.65
N TYR A 2 1.74 -30.31 -5.42
CA TYR A 2 0.62 -30.50 -4.50
C TYR A 2 0.39 -29.22 -3.70
N ILE A 3 -0.87 -28.79 -3.66
CA ILE A 3 -1.33 -27.65 -2.89
C ILE A 3 -1.68 -28.17 -1.49
N GLY A 4 -0.97 -27.71 -0.46
CA GLY A 4 -1.22 -28.15 0.93
C GLY A 4 -2.51 -27.56 1.52
N HIS A 5 -3.02 -28.14 2.62
CA HIS A 5 -4.27 -27.72 3.27
C HIS A 5 -4.33 -26.22 3.67
N HIS A 6 -3.18 -25.55 3.79
CA HIS A 6 -3.07 -24.14 4.18
C HIS A 6 -2.81 -23.19 3.01
N SER A 7 -2.99 -23.63 1.77
CA SER A 7 -2.70 -22.82 0.57
C SER A 7 -3.53 -21.54 0.44
N HIS A 8 -4.63 -21.44 1.17
CA HIS A 8 -5.53 -20.29 1.21
C HIS A 8 -5.16 -19.27 2.29
N ILE A 9 -4.12 -19.54 3.10
CA ILE A 9 -3.68 -18.67 4.19
C ILE A 9 -2.47 -17.85 3.72
N LEU A 10 -2.57 -16.53 3.86
CA LEU A 10 -1.46 -15.60 3.65
C LEU A 10 -0.68 -15.43 4.96
N TYR A 11 0.63 -15.64 4.91
CA TYR A 11 1.52 -15.46 6.06
C TYR A 11 2.40 -14.22 5.86
N PHE A 12 2.55 -13.42 6.92
CA PHE A 12 3.58 -12.39 6.99
C PHE A 12 4.84 -13.00 7.63
N VAL A 13 5.99 -12.79 6.99
CA VAL A 13 7.29 -13.30 7.43
C VAL A 13 8.31 -12.16 7.39
N ASP A 14 9.46 -12.37 8.04
CA ASP A 14 10.55 -11.38 8.16
C ASP A 14 10.14 -10.08 8.87
N PHE A 15 10.10 -10.15 10.20
CA PHE A 15 9.84 -9.00 11.08
C PHE A 15 11.13 -8.28 11.53
N SER A 16 12.26 -8.52 10.86
CA SER A 16 13.56 -7.98 11.27
C SER A 16 13.65 -6.45 11.22
N LEU A 17 12.83 -5.81 10.37
CA LEU A 17 12.76 -4.35 10.20
C LEU A 17 11.54 -3.72 10.91
N THR A 18 10.72 -4.52 11.59
CA THR A 18 9.55 -4.02 12.30
C THR A 18 9.97 -3.06 13.41
N LYS A 19 9.22 -1.95 13.53
CA LYS A 19 9.42 -0.97 14.60
C LYS A 19 8.14 -0.83 15.40
N GLN A 20 8.29 -0.74 16.71
CA GLN A 20 7.17 -0.43 17.59
C GLN A 20 6.60 0.96 17.23
N TYR A 21 5.31 0.99 16.95
CA TYR A 21 4.56 2.17 16.51
C TYR A 21 4.06 3.00 17.70
N HIS A 22 3.48 2.33 18.71
CA HIS A 22 3.01 2.93 19.96
C HIS A 22 3.85 2.45 21.15
N ASP A 23 4.15 3.36 22.07
CA ASP A 23 4.65 2.97 23.39
C ASP A 23 3.56 2.18 24.15
N PHE A 24 3.89 0.99 24.66
CA PHE A 24 2.91 0.10 25.31
C PHE A 24 2.47 0.58 26.70
N VAL A 25 3.19 1.51 27.31
CA VAL A 25 2.92 2.02 28.66
C VAL A 25 2.07 3.29 28.58
N ILE A 26 2.50 4.24 27.76
CA ILE A 26 1.85 5.55 27.67
C ILE A 26 0.88 5.67 26.49
N TYR A 27 0.81 4.66 25.61
CA TYR A 27 0.00 4.66 24.38
C TYR A 27 0.26 5.86 23.46
N VAL A 28 1.47 6.44 23.55
CA VAL A 28 1.87 7.59 22.74
C VAL A 28 2.51 7.10 21.45
N HIS A 29 2.12 7.77 20.37
CA HIS A 29 2.65 7.59 19.05
C HIS A 29 4.12 8.00 18.97
N ARG A 30 4.98 7.17 18.37
CA ARG A 30 6.38 7.55 18.14
C ARG A 30 6.45 8.75 17.18
N ASN A 31 7.24 9.79 17.47
CA ASN A 31 7.27 11.01 16.64
C ASN A 31 7.46 10.75 15.13
N PHE A 32 6.78 11.57 14.32
CA PHE A 32 6.87 11.54 12.87
C PHE A 32 8.31 11.75 12.39
N VAL A 33 8.74 10.90 11.45
CA VAL A 33 9.98 11.09 10.72
C VAL A 33 9.60 11.61 9.33
N TYR A 34 9.93 12.86 9.05
CA TYR A 34 9.69 13.48 7.75
C TYR A 34 10.24 12.63 6.60
N GLY A 35 9.45 12.51 5.53
CA GLY A 35 9.82 11.80 4.31
C GLY A 35 9.54 10.29 4.29
N LYS A 36 8.74 9.76 5.24
CA LYS A 36 8.29 8.35 5.22
C LYS A 36 6.79 8.26 5.51
N SER A 37 6.02 7.86 4.51
CA SER A 37 4.65 7.39 4.69
C SER A 37 4.66 5.94 5.19
N LEU A 38 3.79 5.62 6.15
CA LEU A 38 3.65 4.26 6.67
C LEU A 38 2.94 3.32 5.69
N THR A 39 2.11 3.86 4.81
CA THR A 39 1.13 3.10 4.04
C THR A 39 1.54 2.85 2.58
N ASP A 40 2.55 3.55 2.08
CA ASP A 40 2.95 3.52 0.67
C ASP A 40 3.36 2.12 0.19
N THR A 41 4.07 1.34 1.01
CA THR A 41 4.61 0.05 0.54
C THR A 41 3.50 -0.96 0.25
N ALA A 42 2.56 -1.13 1.18
CA ALA A 42 1.45 -2.06 1.01
C ALA A 42 0.49 -1.57 -0.08
N GLN A 43 0.28 -0.25 -0.16
CA GLN A 43 -0.53 0.37 -1.18
C GLN A 43 0.01 0.12 -2.59
N TYR A 44 1.28 0.47 -2.84
CA TYR A 44 1.88 0.29 -4.15
C TYR A 44 2.12 -1.18 -4.50
N ALA A 45 2.35 -2.07 -3.52
CA ALA A 45 2.37 -3.52 -3.76
C ALA A 45 1.00 -4.05 -4.25
N SER A 46 -0.10 -3.53 -3.68
CA SER A 46 -1.45 -3.84 -4.14
C SER A 46 -1.68 -3.34 -5.57
N LEU A 47 -1.37 -2.07 -5.86
CA LEU A 47 -1.52 -1.48 -7.18
C LEU A 47 -0.67 -2.19 -8.25
N HIS A 48 0.57 -2.53 -7.92
CA HIS A 48 1.42 -3.34 -8.79
C HIS A 48 0.78 -4.68 -9.16
N THR A 49 0.07 -5.32 -8.22
CA THR A 49 -0.62 -6.59 -8.49
C THR A 49 -1.75 -6.41 -9.51
N TYR A 50 -2.46 -5.28 -9.47
CA TYR A 50 -3.53 -4.97 -10.43
C TYR A 50 -3.00 -4.54 -11.80
N GLN A 51 -1.92 -3.77 -11.85
CA GLN A 51 -1.42 -3.15 -13.09
C GLN A 51 -0.29 -3.95 -13.76
N GLY A 52 0.30 -4.90 -13.05
CA GLY A 52 1.46 -5.67 -13.50
C GLY A 52 2.79 -4.89 -13.45
N SER A 53 2.75 -3.56 -13.51
CA SER A 53 3.92 -2.70 -13.31
C SER A 53 3.55 -1.32 -12.78
N LEU A 54 4.52 -0.63 -12.17
CA LEU A 54 4.40 0.76 -11.72
C LEU A 54 5.31 1.68 -12.55
N PRO A 55 4.95 2.96 -12.74
CA PRO A 55 5.70 3.89 -13.61
C PRO A 55 7.17 4.09 -13.23
N TRP A 56 7.50 3.96 -11.94
CA TRP A 56 8.87 4.10 -11.42
C TRP A 56 9.68 2.79 -11.40
N GLN A 57 9.14 1.70 -11.94
CA GLN A 57 9.92 0.47 -12.12
C GLN A 57 10.91 0.60 -13.28
N GLY A 58 12.08 -0.03 -13.14
CA GLY A 58 13.10 -0.03 -14.20
C GLY A 58 13.89 1.27 -14.37
N LEU A 59 13.71 2.26 -13.51
CA LEU A 59 14.45 3.52 -13.56
C LEU A 59 15.96 3.31 -13.54
N LYS A 60 16.65 3.93 -14.50
CA LYS A 60 18.11 3.94 -14.59
C LYS A 60 18.68 5.13 -13.81
N ALA A 61 19.67 4.85 -12.97
CA ALA A 61 20.43 5.83 -12.21
C ALA A 61 21.88 5.34 -12.03
N LYS A 62 22.83 6.27 -11.92
CA LYS A 62 24.25 5.93 -11.73
C LYS A 62 24.55 5.49 -10.30
N ILE A 63 23.86 6.09 -9.34
CA ILE A 63 23.98 5.77 -7.91
C ILE A 63 22.61 5.49 -7.29
N LYS A 64 22.61 4.72 -6.20
CA LYS A 64 21.39 4.27 -5.50
C LYS A 64 20.53 5.45 -5.02
N GLN A 65 21.15 6.53 -4.52
CA GLN A 65 20.45 7.71 -4.03
C GLN A 65 19.62 8.40 -5.13
N GLN A 66 20.22 8.67 -6.29
CA GLN A 66 19.53 9.23 -7.46
C GLN A 66 18.34 8.38 -7.90
N LYS A 67 18.44 7.06 -7.75
CA LYS A 67 17.32 6.16 -8.06
C LYS A 67 16.13 6.43 -7.14
N TYR A 68 16.37 6.54 -5.83
CA TYR A 68 15.31 6.82 -4.86
C TYR A 68 14.71 8.21 -5.03
N GLU A 69 15.54 9.23 -5.30
CA GLU A 69 15.06 10.59 -5.56
C GLU A 69 14.07 10.62 -6.74
N LYS A 70 14.40 9.93 -7.84
CA LYS A 70 13.48 9.78 -8.99
C LYS A 70 12.19 9.02 -8.67
N ILE A 71 12.26 8.01 -7.79
CA ILE A 71 11.07 7.26 -7.36
C ILE A 71 10.14 8.20 -6.59
N VAL A 72 10.68 8.91 -5.59
CA VAL A 72 9.91 9.85 -4.77
C VAL A 72 9.30 10.96 -5.63
N GLU A 73 10.05 11.50 -6.59
CA GLU A 73 9.55 12.51 -7.53
C GLU A 73 8.33 12.00 -8.33
N LEU A 74 8.39 10.77 -8.86
CA LEU A 74 7.28 10.17 -9.60
C LEU A 74 6.07 9.85 -8.70
N GLU A 75 6.31 9.34 -7.48
CA GLU A 75 5.24 9.06 -6.50
C GLU A 75 4.49 10.33 -6.07
N GLN A 76 5.17 11.47 -6.06
CA GLN A 76 4.55 12.78 -5.78
C GLN A 76 3.86 13.39 -7.00
N THR A 77 4.38 13.13 -8.20
CA THR A 77 3.86 13.72 -9.44
C THR A 77 2.60 13.02 -9.93
N ILE A 78 2.56 11.68 -9.85
CA ILE A 78 1.46 10.88 -10.40
C ILE A 78 0.35 10.76 -9.35
N SER A 79 -0.86 11.17 -9.73
CA SER A 79 -2.04 11.03 -8.87
C SER A 79 -2.51 9.57 -8.77
N ILE A 80 -3.25 9.22 -7.71
CA ILE A 80 -3.79 7.86 -7.57
C ILE A 80 -4.84 7.60 -8.65
N GLU A 81 -5.63 8.62 -8.97
CA GLU A 81 -6.69 8.58 -9.97
C GLU A 81 -6.13 8.32 -11.37
N GLU A 82 -5.04 9.00 -11.72
CA GLU A 82 -4.32 8.74 -12.98
C GLU A 82 -3.73 7.33 -12.98
N LEU A 83 -3.05 6.96 -11.89
CA LEU A 83 -2.44 5.64 -11.75
C LEU A 83 -3.49 4.52 -11.82
N CYS A 84 -4.70 4.73 -11.29
CA CYS A 84 -5.73 3.70 -11.19
C CYS A 84 -6.89 3.88 -12.18
N SER A 85 -6.71 4.67 -13.25
CA SER A 85 -7.78 5.07 -14.17
C SER A 85 -8.57 3.91 -14.80
N ASP A 86 -7.93 2.76 -15.01
CA ASP A 86 -8.55 1.55 -15.57
C ASP A 86 -9.08 0.56 -14.50
N LEU A 87 -8.99 0.91 -13.22
CA LEU A 87 -9.40 0.04 -12.11
C LEU A 87 -10.81 0.36 -11.62
N LEU A 88 -11.41 -0.59 -10.90
CA LEU A 88 -12.73 -0.40 -10.28
C LEU A 88 -12.71 0.78 -9.30
N LEU A 89 -13.80 1.56 -9.28
CA LEU A 89 -13.93 2.75 -8.42
C LEU A 89 -13.60 2.47 -6.96
N GLN A 90 -14.00 1.31 -6.42
CA GLN A 90 -13.71 0.94 -5.03
C GLN A 90 -12.20 0.81 -4.77
N ILE A 91 -11.41 0.34 -5.74
CA ILE A 91 -9.95 0.25 -5.63
C ILE A 91 -9.38 1.67 -5.54
N ILE A 92 -9.84 2.59 -6.39
CA ILE A 92 -9.42 4.01 -6.36
C ILE A 92 -9.76 4.62 -4.99
N THR A 93 -10.99 4.43 -4.50
CA THR A 93 -11.46 4.96 -3.22
C THR A 93 -10.62 4.46 -2.04
N ILE A 94 -10.32 3.16 -1.97
CA ILE A 94 -9.46 2.60 -0.91
C ILE A 94 -8.08 3.25 -0.96
N ASN A 95 -7.50 3.40 -2.15
CA ASN A 95 -6.16 3.97 -2.31
C ASN A 95 -6.12 5.46 -1.92
N LEU A 96 -7.13 6.23 -2.29
CA LEU A 96 -7.25 7.63 -1.88
C LEU A 96 -7.41 7.76 -0.36
N TYR A 97 -8.24 6.92 0.25
CA TYR A 97 -8.38 6.86 1.71
C TYR A 97 -7.03 6.60 2.37
N VAL A 98 -6.31 5.57 1.93
CA VAL A 98 -5.00 5.19 2.50
C VAL A 98 -3.95 6.30 2.35
N LYS A 99 -3.97 7.07 1.25
CA LYS A 99 -3.07 8.22 1.04
C LYS A 99 -3.46 9.45 1.86
N SER A 100 -4.73 9.57 2.26
CA SER A 100 -5.23 10.67 3.08
C SER A 100 -4.96 10.50 4.58
N LEU A 101 -4.67 9.27 5.03
CA LEU A 101 -4.39 8.98 6.44
C LEU A 101 -3.22 9.81 6.96
N THR A 102 -3.41 10.47 8.10
CA THR A 102 -2.28 11.08 8.80
C THR A 102 -1.43 10.00 9.46
N PHE A 103 -0.19 10.37 9.81
CA PHE A 103 0.78 9.45 10.38
C PHE A 103 0.31 8.78 11.69
N ASP A 104 -0.44 9.53 12.50
CA ASP A 104 -0.97 9.13 13.80
C ASP A 104 -2.45 8.71 13.77
N GLU A 105 -3.09 8.80 12.60
CA GLU A 105 -4.49 8.45 12.45
C GLU A 105 -4.69 6.93 12.50
N GLN A 106 -5.67 6.52 13.32
CA GLN A 106 -6.08 5.13 13.35
C GLN A 106 -6.90 4.80 12.09
N SER A 107 -6.39 3.87 11.28
CA SER A 107 -7.08 3.43 10.06
C SER A 107 -8.37 2.64 10.37
N ASP A 108 -9.44 2.92 9.62
CA ASP A 108 -10.69 2.16 9.63
C ASP A 108 -10.56 0.92 8.73
N TYR A 109 -9.99 -0.14 9.30
CA TYR A 109 -9.83 -1.42 8.62
C TYR A 109 -11.16 -2.06 8.21
N ASP A 110 -12.26 -1.76 8.91
CA ASP A 110 -13.58 -2.33 8.59
C ASP A 110 -14.21 -1.63 7.39
N HIS A 111 -13.97 -0.33 7.19
CA HIS A 111 -14.26 0.35 5.93
C HIS A 111 -13.54 -0.31 4.76
N ILE A 112 -12.22 -0.51 4.87
CA ILE A 112 -11.41 -1.12 3.79
C ILE A 112 -11.93 -2.53 3.47
N LYS A 113 -12.17 -3.37 4.49
CA LYS A 113 -12.71 -4.74 4.30
C LYS A 113 -14.08 -4.73 3.61
N ARG A 114 -14.97 -3.79 3.96
CA ARG A 114 -16.29 -3.66 3.31
C ARG A 114 -16.13 -3.35 1.82
N GLN A 115 -15.28 -2.39 1.47
CA GLN A 115 -15.03 -2.04 0.06
C GLN A 115 -14.45 -3.23 -0.73
N LEU A 116 -13.49 -3.96 -0.15
CA LEU A 116 -12.91 -5.16 -0.77
C LEU A 116 -13.95 -6.27 -1.00
N ARG A 117 -14.86 -6.50 -0.05
CA ARG A 117 -15.95 -7.47 -0.23
C ARG A 117 -16.89 -7.08 -1.36
N THR A 118 -17.19 -5.79 -1.52
CA THR A 118 -18.01 -5.30 -2.63
C THR A 118 -17.36 -5.61 -3.98
N ILE A 119 -16.04 -5.42 -4.10
CA ILE A 119 -15.29 -5.75 -5.33
C ILE A 119 -15.45 -7.23 -5.71
N ILE A 120 -15.32 -8.13 -4.72
CA ILE A 120 -15.44 -9.58 -4.95
C ILE A 120 -16.84 -9.93 -5.47
N VAL A 121 -17.89 -9.35 -4.88
CA VAL A 121 -19.28 -9.60 -5.32
C VAL A 121 -19.51 -9.11 -6.75
N VAL A 122 -19.02 -7.92 -7.09
CA VAL A 122 -19.15 -7.34 -8.45
C VAL A 122 -18.43 -8.20 -9.49
N ASN A 123 -17.25 -8.73 -9.18
CA ASN A 123 -16.50 -9.57 -10.10
C ASN A 123 -17.08 -10.99 -10.25
N ASN A 124 -17.74 -11.53 -9.23
CA ASN A 124 -18.37 -12.86 -9.29
C ASN A 124 -19.76 -12.85 -9.95
N GLY A 125 -20.35 -11.66 -10.18
CA GLY A 125 -21.61 -11.47 -10.90
C GLY A 125 -21.46 -11.18 -12.39
N LYS A 126 -20.23 -11.21 -12.91
CA LYS A 126 -19.88 -11.18 -14.34
C LYS A 126 -19.34 -12.54 -14.76
#